data_AF-A0A6N2NEB6-F1
#
_entry.id   AF-A0A6N2NEB6-F1
#
_cell.length_a   1.000
_cell.length_b   1.000
_cell.length_c   1.000
_cell.angle_alpha   90.00
_cell.angle_beta   90.00
_cell.angle_gamma   90.00
#
_symmetry.space_group_name_H-M   'P 1'
#
loop_
_entity.id
_entity.type
_entity.pdbx_description
1 polymer ?
#
loop_
_entity_poly.entity_id
_entity_poly.type
_entity_poly.pdbx_seq_one_letter_code
_entity_poly.pdbx_strand_id
1 'polypeptide(L)'
;MFVSNEHQSSTADPPPPPQFDPTQPSIPISYPIKTLEDLGSRAYFKSFHYPFNICSVPLANSVLDNRPRVLVCHDMQGGYVDDKWIQGGSNPDAYAIWHWYLIDVFVYFSHNLVTLPPPCWTNTAHRHGVKVLGTFITEWDEGKAVCNKLLSTKESAHMYAELLSELAVALGFDGWLLNMEVELELEQIPNLKEFVSHLTQIMHSSLPGSLVIWYDSVTIDGALIWQNQLNDENKPFFDICDGIFVNYSWEESYPRSSAAVAGDRKFDVYMGIDVFGRGTYGGGKWTTNVALDVLKKDDVSAAIFAPGWVYETKQPPDFQTAQNHWWSLVEKSWGAVKFYPESLPFYSNFDQGHGYHISVEGGQVSDAPWNNISSQCFQPFLKFSGNPSPDTIEVFVDFKEASYRGGGNITFKGTLEENTDFTTRIFQGKLLLGAVPLHITHSKGILYWDLHSSSLPLQMKGHQCFLHPGEQTNSQENSVKS
;
A
#
# COMPACT_ATOMS: atom_id res chain seq x y z
N MET A 1 41.10 -52.69 -25.99
CA MET A 1 40.08 -51.74 -26.48
C MET A 1 39.12 -51.45 -25.35
N PHE A 2 39.29 -50.33 -24.66
CA PHE A 2 38.21 -49.59 -23.99
C PHE A 2 38.70 -48.15 -23.92
N VAL A 3 38.02 -47.30 -24.69
CA VAL A 3 38.33 -45.88 -24.87
C VAL A 3 37.62 -45.11 -23.76
N SER A 4 38.37 -44.36 -22.95
CA SER A 4 37.83 -43.40 -22.00
C SER A 4 37.44 -42.13 -22.74
N ASN A 5 36.14 -41.89 -22.91
CA ASN A 5 35.60 -40.62 -23.36
C ASN A 5 35.55 -39.64 -22.18
N GLU A 6 36.52 -38.74 -22.10
CA GLU A 6 36.37 -37.51 -21.31
C GLU A 6 35.53 -36.53 -22.14
N HIS A 7 34.25 -36.36 -21.78
CA HIS A 7 33.48 -35.20 -22.19
C HIS A 7 33.84 -34.04 -21.26
N GLN A 8 34.75 -33.16 -21.71
CA GLN A 8 34.88 -31.82 -21.17
C GLN A 8 33.62 -31.02 -21.52
N SER A 9 32.65 -31.01 -20.61
CA SER A 9 31.54 -30.06 -20.61
C SER A 9 32.06 -28.71 -20.11
N SER A 10 32.52 -27.86 -21.03
CA SER A 10 32.78 -26.44 -20.74
C SER A 10 31.45 -25.68 -20.72
N THR A 11 30.74 -25.72 -19.61
CA THR A 11 29.68 -24.74 -19.34
C THR A 11 30.36 -23.47 -18.84
N ALA A 12 30.69 -22.58 -19.77
CA ALA A 12 31.00 -21.21 -19.41
C ALA A 12 29.74 -20.60 -18.78
N ASP A 13 29.88 -20.03 -17.59
CA ASP A 13 28.79 -19.28 -16.97
C ASP A 13 28.35 -18.17 -17.93
N PRO A 14 27.03 -17.91 -18.05
CA PRO A 14 26.54 -16.82 -18.87
C PRO A 14 27.17 -15.51 -18.42
N PRO A 15 27.49 -14.59 -19.36
CA PRO A 15 28.03 -13.29 -18.99
C PRO A 15 27.06 -12.58 -18.04
N PRO A 16 27.58 -11.83 -17.05
CA PRO A 16 26.74 -11.08 -16.14
C PRO A 16 25.81 -10.15 -16.94
N PRO A 17 24.56 -9.97 -16.49
CA PRO A 17 23.63 -9.07 -17.16
C PRO A 17 24.26 -7.66 -17.28
N PRO A 18 23.93 -6.92 -18.35
CA PRO A 18 24.44 -5.57 -18.52
C PRO A 18 24.10 -4.71 -17.30
N GLN A 19 25.08 -3.92 -16.87
CA GLN A 19 24.91 -2.98 -15.77
C GLN A 19 23.77 -2.01 -16.08
N PHE A 20 22.86 -1.83 -15.13
CA PHE A 20 21.75 -0.89 -15.26
C PHE A 20 22.28 0.55 -15.39
N ASP A 21 22.09 1.15 -16.56
CA ASP A 21 22.37 2.58 -16.81
C ASP A 21 21.04 3.34 -16.88
N PRO A 22 20.67 4.12 -15.84
CA PRO A 22 19.40 4.83 -15.78
C PRO A 22 19.29 5.98 -16.78
N THR A 23 20.36 6.32 -17.51
CA THR A 23 20.36 7.40 -18.51
C THR A 23 19.96 6.92 -19.91
N GLN A 24 20.02 5.60 -20.17
CA GLN A 24 19.69 5.04 -21.48
C GLN A 24 18.18 4.86 -21.66
N PRO A 25 17.65 5.17 -22.86
CA PRO A 25 16.28 4.81 -23.21
C PRO A 25 16.02 3.31 -23.08
N SER A 26 14.95 2.96 -22.37
CA SER A 26 14.54 1.57 -22.13
C SER A 26 13.05 1.51 -21.75
N ILE A 27 12.55 0.35 -21.33
CA ILE A 27 11.20 0.28 -20.73
C ILE A 27 11.23 1.06 -19.42
N PRO A 28 10.34 2.06 -19.21
CA PRO A 28 10.33 2.83 -17.97
C PRO A 28 10.11 1.95 -16.74
N ILE A 29 10.94 2.13 -15.71
CA ILE A 29 10.83 1.43 -14.43
C ILE A 29 10.96 2.38 -13.25
N SER A 30 10.40 2.00 -12.10
CA SER A 30 10.80 2.53 -10.80
C SER A 30 12.04 1.80 -10.29
N TYR A 31 12.91 2.54 -9.62
CA TYR A 31 14.10 2.00 -9.01
C TYR A 31 14.56 2.92 -7.86
N PRO A 32 15.29 2.38 -6.87
CA PRO A 32 15.76 3.13 -5.72
C PRO A 32 17.07 3.89 -6.01
N ILE A 33 17.47 4.79 -5.10
CA ILE A 33 18.80 5.40 -5.08
C ILE A 33 19.64 4.66 -4.05
N LYS A 34 20.79 4.12 -4.47
CA LYS A 34 21.61 3.21 -3.64
C LYS A 34 22.75 3.91 -2.90
N THR A 35 23.18 5.09 -3.36
CA THR A 35 24.36 5.78 -2.82
C THR A 35 24.10 7.25 -2.54
N LEU A 36 24.84 7.82 -1.57
CA LEU A 36 24.84 9.26 -1.32
C LEU A 36 25.43 10.08 -2.47
N GLU A 37 26.23 9.47 -3.35
CA GLU A 37 26.77 10.12 -4.54
C GLU A 37 25.67 10.34 -5.59
N ASP A 38 24.87 9.31 -5.86
CA ASP A 38 23.73 9.41 -6.77
C ASP A 38 22.68 10.41 -6.25
N LEU A 39 22.41 10.39 -4.93
CA LEU A 39 21.53 11.36 -4.28
C LEU A 39 22.10 12.78 -4.39
N GLY A 40 23.35 12.98 -3.97
CA GLY A 40 24.02 14.29 -3.95
C GLY A 40 24.20 14.92 -5.34
N SER A 41 24.44 14.10 -6.35
CA SER A 41 24.60 14.56 -7.75
C SER A 41 23.28 14.78 -8.47
N ARG A 42 22.13 14.53 -7.81
CA ARG A 42 20.80 14.56 -8.41
C ARG A 42 20.70 13.65 -9.64
N ALA A 43 21.36 12.48 -9.58
CA ALA A 43 21.43 11.55 -10.72
C ALA A 43 20.05 11.07 -11.15
N TYR A 44 19.16 10.82 -10.19
CA TYR A 44 17.79 10.36 -10.47
C TYR A 44 17.03 11.32 -11.40
N PHE A 45 17.12 12.64 -11.16
CA PHE A 45 16.48 13.66 -11.99
C PHE A 45 17.00 13.73 -13.43
N LYS A 46 18.19 13.17 -13.68
CA LYS A 46 18.82 13.09 -15.01
C LYS A 46 18.52 11.76 -15.72
N SER A 47 17.81 10.84 -15.06
CA SER A 47 17.47 9.54 -15.60
C SER A 47 16.41 9.64 -16.70
N PHE A 48 16.52 8.75 -17.69
CA PHE A 48 15.46 8.50 -18.68
C PHE A 48 14.12 8.13 -18.02
N HIS A 49 14.16 7.43 -16.88
CA HIS A 49 12.98 6.91 -16.21
C HIS A 49 12.24 7.96 -15.36
N TYR A 50 12.91 9.04 -14.94
CA TYR A 50 12.36 10.02 -14.00
C TYR A 50 11.01 10.61 -14.43
N PRO A 51 10.82 11.10 -15.67
CA PRO A 51 9.55 11.71 -16.09
C PRO A 51 8.35 10.77 -15.98
N PHE A 52 8.58 9.46 -16.07
CA PHE A 52 7.53 8.45 -15.98
C PHE A 52 7.22 8.05 -14.52
N ASN A 53 8.11 8.34 -13.58
CA ASN A 53 7.94 8.05 -12.15
C ASN A 53 7.16 9.15 -11.39
N ILE A 54 6.78 10.24 -12.08
CA ILE A 54 5.97 11.31 -11.50
C ILE A 54 4.54 10.82 -11.33
N CYS A 55 4.01 10.93 -10.10
CA CYS A 55 2.64 10.52 -9.80
C CYS A 55 1.62 11.43 -10.49
N SER A 56 0.52 10.86 -10.95
CA SER A 56 -0.52 11.55 -11.73
C SER A 56 -1.83 11.76 -10.96
N VAL A 57 -1.98 11.12 -9.80
CA VAL A 57 -3.16 11.29 -8.93
C VAL A 57 -2.75 12.08 -7.69
N PRO A 58 -3.28 13.30 -7.48
CA PRO A 58 -3.01 14.05 -6.26
C PRO A 58 -3.82 13.51 -5.07
N LEU A 59 -3.29 13.67 -3.85
CA LEU A 59 -4.01 13.37 -2.63
C LEU A 59 -5.08 14.45 -2.37
N ALA A 60 -6.35 14.05 -2.27
CA ALA A 60 -7.46 15.00 -2.14
C ALA A 60 -7.53 15.72 -0.78
N ASN A 61 -7.17 15.05 0.32
CA ASN A 61 -7.09 15.63 1.65
C ASN A 61 -5.78 15.19 2.32
N SER A 62 -4.93 16.16 2.64
CA SER A 62 -3.62 15.91 3.25
C SER A 62 -3.65 15.93 4.78
N VAL A 63 -4.77 16.24 5.42
CA VAL A 63 -4.87 16.28 6.89
C VAL A 63 -5.34 14.94 7.42
N LEU A 64 -4.58 14.36 8.35
CA LEU A 64 -4.97 13.16 9.07
C LEU A 64 -5.91 13.49 10.23
N ASP A 65 -6.92 12.66 10.42
CA ASP A 65 -7.87 12.80 11.52
C ASP A 65 -7.16 12.67 12.89
N ASN A 66 -7.71 13.34 13.90
CA ASN A 66 -7.27 13.24 15.29
C ASN A 66 -7.88 12.01 15.99
N ARG A 67 -7.46 10.81 15.56
CA ARG A 67 -7.85 9.49 16.08
C ARG A 67 -6.70 8.50 15.91
N PRO A 68 -6.75 7.29 16.50
CA PRO A 68 -5.83 6.20 16.14
C PRO A 68 -5.85 5.90 14.64
N ARG A 69 -4.66 5.62 14.09
CA ARG A 69 -4.42 5.44 12.65
C ARG A 69 -3.82 4.08 12.36
N VAL A 70 -4.02 3.60 11.13
CA VAL A 70 -3.30 2.43 10.61
C VAL A 70 -2.25 2.89 9.61
N LEU A 71 -0.99 2.67 9.95
CA LEU A 71 0.12 2.71 9.02
C LEU A 71 0.39 1.29 8.51
N VAL A 72 0.58 1.14 7.21
CA VAL A 72 1.01 -0.11 6.59
C VAL A 72 2.38 0.10 5.97
N CYS A 73 3.36 -0.67 6.44
CA CYS A 73 4.71 -0.67 5.89
C CYS A 73 4.89 -1.88 4.97
N HIS A 74 4.89 -1.59 3.67
CA HIS A 74 4.95 -2.56 2.58
C HIS A 74 6.38 -3.00 2.32
N ASP A 75 6.88 -3.88 3.20
CA ASP A 75 8.01 -4.74 2.89
C ASP A 75 7.48 -6.00 2.19
N MET A 76 7.65 -6.05 0.87
CA MET A 76 7.22 -7.15 0.01
C MET A 76 8.40 -7.58 -0.84
N GLN A 77 8.99 -8.73 -0.51
CA GLN A 77 10.11 -9.35 -1.26
C GLN A 77 11.25 -8.37 -1.63
N GLY A 78 11.55 -7.39 -0.77
CA GLY A 78 12.60 -6.40 -1.00
C GLY A 78 12.22 -5.26 -1.96
N GLY A 79 10.95 -5.14 -2.34
CA GLY A 79 10.42 -4.08 -3.22
C GLY A 79 10.83 -4.21 -4.69
N TYR A 80 10.25 -3.35 -5.52
CA TYR A 80 10.50 -3.22 -6.96
C TYR A 80 10.42 -4.57 -7.72
N VAL A 81 9.35 -5.31 -7.48
CA VAL A 81 9.02 -6.57 -8.16
C VAL A 81 8.20 -6.29 -9.43
N ASP A 82 6.94 -6.72 -9.49
CA ASP A 82 6.02 -6.38 -10.58
C ASP A 82 5.65 -4.90 -10.63
N ASP A 83 5.68 -4.23 -9.47
CA ASP A 83 5.32 -2.83 -9.28
C ASP A 83 6.37 -1.85 -9.82
N LYS A 84 7.60 -2.31 -10.09
CA LYS A 84 8.60 -1.49 -10.79
C LYS A 84 8.19 -1.16 -12.21
N TRP A 85 7.37 -2.00 -12.85
CA TRP A 85 6.91 -1.78 -14.22
C TRP A 85 5.76 -0.78 -14.18
N ILE A 86 6.10 0.50 -14.17
CA ILE A 86 5.17 1.61 -13.91
C ILE A 86 4.04 1.77 -14.94
N GLN A 87 4.20 1.18 -16.12
CA GLN A 87 3.17 1.14 -17.17
C GLN A 87 2.40 -0.20 -17.20
N GLY A 88 2.64 -1.05 -16.21
CA GLY A 88 2.07 -2.37 -16.09
C GLY A 88 2.97 -3.48 -16.62
N GLY A 89 2.68 -4.70 -16.16
CA GLY A 89 3.32 -5.94 -16.57
C GLY A 89 2.28 -6.96 -17.04
N SER A 90 2.72 -8.21 -17.18
CA SER A 90 1.90 -9.33 -17.67
C SER A 90 1.61 -10.38 -16.58
N ASN A 91 1.85 -10.07 -15.31
CA ASN A 91 1.63 -11.02 -14.21
C ASN A 91 0.23 -10.83 -13.62
N PRO A 92 -0.76 -11.68 -13.97
CA PRO A 92 -2.13 -11.52 -13.47
C PRO A 92 -2.25 -11.85 -11.97
N ASP A 93 -1.23 -12.44 -11.38
CA ASP A 93 -1.15 -12.81 -9.97
C ASP A 93 -0.20 -11.87 -9.19
N ALA A 94 0.12 -10.69 -9.74
CA ALA A 94 0.94 -9.70 -9.05
C ALA A 94 0.31 -9.30 -7.71
N TYR A 95 1.15 -9.09 -6.68
CA TYR A 95 0.66 -8.63 -5.38
C TYR A 95 -0.02 -7.26 -5.49
N ALA A 96 -1.19 -7.14 -4.87
CA ALA A 96 -1.94 -5.90 -4.77
C ALA A 96 -2.61 -5.79 -3.40
N ILE A 97 -2.86 -4.55 -2.97
CA ILE A 97 -3.73 -4.25 -1.83
C ILE A 97 -4.99 -3.59 -2.39
N TRP A 98 -6.17 -4.04 -1.96
CA TRP A 98 -7.47 -3.44 -2.31
C TRP A 98 -8.29 -3.05 -1.06
N HIS A 99 -7.69 -3.18 0.13
CA HIS A 99 -8.29 -2.86 1.42
C HIS A 99 -7.90 -1.45 1.92
N TRP A 100 -7.69 -0.51 1.00
CA TRP A 100 -7.24 0.85 1.32
C TRP A 100 -8.15 1.59 2.31
N TYR A 101 -9.42 1.18 2.40
CA TYR A 101 -10.36 1.73 3.38
C TYR A 101 -10.01 1.44 4.85
N LEU A 102 -9.01 0.59 5.09
CA LEU A 102 -8.46 0.27 6.41
C LEU A 102 -7.13 0.99 6.70
N ILE A 103 -6.60 1.77 5.76
CA ILE A 103 -5.25 2.32 5.81
C ILE A 103 -5.31 3.86 5.84
N ASP A 104 -4.54 4.48 6.72
CA ASP A 104 -4.36 5.93 6.76
C ASP A 104 -3.05 6.37 6.10
N VAL A 105 -1.98 5.60 6.32
CA VAL A 105 -0.63 5.85 5.79
C VAL A 105 -0.06 4.56 5.22
N PHE A 106 0.53 4.63 4.04
CA PHE A 106 1.23 3.54 3.39
C PHE A 106 2.70 3.91 3.23
N VAL A 107 3.62 3.06 3.68
CA VAL A 107 5.05 3.24 3.50
C VAL A 107 5.52 2.22 2.48
N TYR A 108 6.13 2.69 1.39
CA TYR A 108 6.81 1.80 0.46
C TYR A 108 8.22 1.52 0.98
N PHE A 109 8.50 0.25 1.30
CA PHE A 109 9.69 -0.15 2.01
C PHE A 109 10.58 -1.05 1.14
N SER A 110 11.89 -0.82 1.21
CA SER A 110 12.91 -1.70 0.67
C SER A 110 14.22 -1.48 1.42
N HIS A 111 15.16 -2.41 1.28
CA HIS A 111 16.49 -2.33 1.88
C HIS A 111 17.49 -1.52 1.03
N ASN A 112 17.02 -0.46 0.37
CA ASN A 112 17.87 0.45 -0.40
C ASN A 112 17.90 1.82 0.27
N LEU A 113 19.09 2.45 0.29
CA LEU A 113 19.35 3.73 0.96
C LEU A 113 18.22 4.75 0.82
N VAL A 114 17.78 5.03 -0.41
CA VAL A 114 16.57 5.82 -0.68
C VAL A 114 15.60 4.98 -1.51
N THR A 115 14.51 4.61 -0.86
CA THR A 115 13.39 3.88 -1.45
C THR A 115 12.32 4.88 -1.89
N LEU A 116 12.16 5.01 -3.21
CA LEU A 116 11.16 5.85 -3.86
C LEU A 116 9.91 5.03 -4.19
N PRO A 117 8.71 5.40 -3.69
CA PRO A 117 7.48 4.69 -4.02
C PRO A 117 7.21 4.68 -5.53
N PRO A 118 6.98 3.51 -6.16
CA PRO A 118 6.51 3.46 -7.53
C PRO A 118 5.20 4.24 -7.69
N PRO A 119 5.02 5.02 -8.79
CA PRO A 119 3.82 5.82 -9.00
C PRO A 119 2.54 4.99 -9.01
N CYS A 120 2.61 3.69 -9.34
CA CYS A 120 1.45 2.81 -9.32
C CYS A 120 0.86 2.64 -7.91
N TRP A 121 1.68 2.62 -6.86
CA TRP A 121 1.23 2.60 -5.47
C TRP A 121 0.71 3.96 -5.03
N THR A 122 1.48 5.03 -5.27
CA THR A 122 1.09 6.39 -4.90
C THR A 122 -0.23 6.81 -5.54
N ASN A 123 -0.39 6.57 -6.85
CA ASN A 123 -1.60 6.92 -7.56
C ASN A 123 -2.84 6.23 -6.97
N THR A 124 -2.69 4.95 -6.62
CA THR A 124 -3.80 4.15 -6.10
C THR A 124 -4.11 4.47 -4.64
N ALA A 125 -3.09 4.67 -3.80
CA ALA A 125 -3.27 5.13 -2.43
C ALA A 125 -3.93 6.52 -2.37
N HIS A 126 -3.45 7.48 -3.17
CA HIS A 126 -4.02 8.83 -3.25
C HIS A 126 -5.47 8.82 -3.71
N ARG A 127 -5.82 7.97 -4.70
CA ARG A 127 -7.21 7.76 -5.13
C ARG A 127 -8.11 7.36 -3.96
N HIS A 128 -7.58 6.57 -3.02
CA HIS A 128 -8.30 6.12 -1.81
C HIS A 128 -8.11 7.05 -0.59
N GLY A 129 -7.46 8.21 -0.73
CA GLY A 129 -7.23 9.15 0.36
C GLY A 129 -6.21 8.68 1.40
N VAL A 130 -5.24 7.86 0.97
CA VAL A 130 -4.16 7.29 1.79
C VAL A 130 -2.86 7.99 1.45
N LYS A 131 -2.11 8.41 2.48
CA LYS A 131 -0.78 9.02 2.31
C LYS A 131 0.26 7.97 1.93
N VAL A 132 1.25 8.34 1.13
CA VAL A 132 2.35 7.47 0.73
C VAL A 132 3.70 8.04 1.13
N LEU A 133 4.48 7.27 1.89
CA LEU A 133 5.83 7.63 2.28
C LEU A 133 6.85 6.74 1.55
N GLY A 134 7.97 7.34 1.16
CA GLY A 134 9.20 6.60 0.85
C GLY A 134 9.92 6.16 2.12
N THR A 135 11.02 5.44 1.95
CA THR A 135 11.89 5.03 3.07
C THR A 135 13.31 5.53 2.84
N PHE A 136 13.90 6.19 3.83
CA PHE A 136 15.34 6.41 3.91
C PHE A 136 15.89 5.47 4.98
N ILE A 137 16.80 4.58 4.59
CA ILE A 137 17.31 3.54 5.48
C ILE A 137 18.83 3.43 5.44
N THR A 138 19.45 3.20 6.59
CA THR A 138 20.88 2.88 6.70
C THR A 138 21.03 1.61 7.52
N GLU A 139 21.69 0.59 6.96
CA GLU A 139 21.89 -0.70 7.64
C GLU A 139 23.33 -1.17 7.40
N TRP A 140 23.85 -1.97 8.32
CA TRP A 140 25.15 -2.63 8.20
C TRP A 140 26.33 -1.63 8.07
N ASP A 141 27.51 -2.15 7.69
CA ASP A 141 28.74 -1.35 7.55
C ASP A 141 28.60 -0.23 6.50
N GLU A 142 27.84 -0.49 5.44
CA GLU A 142 27.55 0.46 4.37
C GLU A 142 26.72 1.64 4.89
N GLY A 143 25.70 1.35 5.71
CA GLY A 143 24.90 2.35 6.41
C GLY A 143 25.72 3.19 7.38
N LYS A 144 26.68 2.60 8.09
CA LYS A 144 27.59 3.34 8.98
C LYS A 144 28.47 4.31 8.19
N ALA A 145 28.99 3.88 7.04
CA ALA A 145 29.74 4.75 6.14
C ALA A 145 28.88 5.91 5.58
N VAL A 146 27.63 5.63 5.23
CA VAL A 146 26.64 6.65 4.84
C VAL A 146 26.45 7.68 5.95
N CYS A 147 26.19 7.23 7.18
CA CYS A 147 25.97 8.11 8.34
C CYS A 147 27.21 8.96 8.66
N ASN A 148 28.42 8.41 8.56
CA ASN A 148 29.67 9.16 8.73
C ASN A 148 29.78 10.35 7.78
N LYS A 149 29.27 10.24 6.55
CA LYS A 149 29.27 11.34 5.58
C LYS A 149 28.08 12.28 5.78
N LEU A 150 26.88 11.74 5.87
CA LEU A 150 25.63 12.49 6.01
C LEU A 150 25.64 13.34 7.28
N LEU A 151 26.10 12.77 8.40
CA LEU A 151 26.10 13.40 9.73
C LEU A 151 27.43 14.06 10.09
N SER A 152 28.34 14.25 9.12
CA SER A 152 29.66 14.85 9.37
C SER A 152 29.58 16.30 9.84
N THR A 153 28.64 17.08 9.29
CA THR A 153 28.33 18.45 9.71
C THR A 153 26.84 18.72 9.61
N LYS A 154 26.36 19.79 10.25
CA LYS A 154 25.00 20.28 10.12
C LYS A 154 24.63 20.59 8.66
N GLU A 155 25.55 21.18 7.90
CA GLU A 155 25.34 21.53 6.49
C GLU A 155 25.20 20.28 5.62
N SER A 156 25.97 19.23 5.90
CA SER A 156 25.83 17.93 5.21
C SER A 156 24.46 17.32 5.48
N ALA A 157 24.05 17.29 6.75
CA ALA A 157 22.74 16.82 7.17
C ALA A 157 21.61 17.60 6.47
N HIS A 158 21.66 18.93 6.48
CA HIS A 158 20.66 19.78 5.84
C HIS A 158 20.61 19.56 4.33
N MET A 159 21.75 19.46 3.65
CA MET A 159 21.82 19.19 2.21
C MET A 159 21.12 17.89 1.84
N TYR A 160 21.36 16.79 2.56
CA TYR A 160 20.71 15.51 2.28
C TYR A 160 19.22 15.53 2.62
N ALA A 161 18.80 16.24 3.67
CA ALA A 161 17.38 16.46 3.95
C ALA A 161 16.70 17.19 2.79
N GLU A 162 17.31 18.27 2.28
CA GLU A 162 16.79 19.03 1.13
C GLU A 162 16.62 18.16 -0.12
N LEU A 163 17.59 17.30 -0.42
CA LEU A 163 17.51 16.37 -1.54
C LEU A 163 16.35 15.36 -1.41
N LEU A 164 16.10 14.85 -0.20
CA LEU A 164 14.94 13.97 0.05
C LEU A 164 13.62 14.73 -0.10
N SER A 165 13.56 15.98 0.35
CA SER A 165 12.38 16.83 0.15
C SER A 165 12.13 17.13 -1.33
N GLU A 166 13.17 17.41 -2.10
CA GLU A 166 13.08 17.62 -3.56
C GLU A 166 12.48 16.40 -4.26
N LEU A 167 12.93 15.19 -3.89
CA LEU A 167 12.42 13.93 -4.46
C LEU A 167 10.93 13.71 -4.15
N ALA A 168 10.51 13.92 -2.90
CA ALA A 168 9.11 13.76 -2.50
C ALA A 168 8.18 14.71 -3.26
N VAL A 169 8.55 15.99 -3.35
CA VAL A 169 7.79 17.02 -4.06
C VAL A 169 7.74 16.72 -5.57
N ALA A 170 8.88 16.38 -6.18
CA ALA A 170 8.96 16.17 -7.62
C ALA A 170 8.24 14.90 -8.09
N LEU A 171 8.28 13.84 -7.28
CA LEU A 171 7.62 12.57 -7.61
C LEU A 171 6.17 12.52 -7.12
N GLY A 172 5.80 13.40 -6.19
CA GLY A 172 4.41 13.58 -5.75
C GLY A 172 3.97 12.57 -4.68
N PHE A 173 4.86 12.16 -3.77
CA PHE A 173 4.51 11.37 -2.58
C PHE A 173 4.69 12.21 -1.29
N ASP A 174 4.14 11.74 -0.17
CA ASP A 174 3.82 12.57 1.00
C ASP A 174 4.89 12.64 2.09
N GLY A 175 6.08 12.06 1.88
CA GLY A 175 7.19 12.16 2.82
C GLY A 175 7.91 10.84 3.09
N TRP A 176 8.41 10.66 4.32
CA TRP A 176 9.49 9.70 4.59
C TRP A 176 9.33 8.94 5.91
N LEU A 177 9.55 7.63 5.87
CA LEU A 177 10.00 6.85 7.02
C LEU A 177 11.54 6.94 7.08
N LEU A 178 12.08 7.31 8.24
CA LEU A 178 13.51 7.32 8.52
C LEU A 178 13.85 6.10 9.38
N ASN A 179 14.60 5.15 8.83
CA ASN A 179 15.04 3.96 9.54
C ASN A 179 16.57 3.88 9.63
N MET A 180 17.14 4.26 10.77
CA MET A 180 18.59 4.25 10.96
C MET A 180 19.00 3.00 11.75
N GLU A 181 19.29 1.88 11.08
CA GLU A 181 19.67 0.60 11.72
C GLU A 181 21.20 0.46 11.86
N VAL A 182 21.86 1.51 12.39
CA VAL A 182 23.31 1.52 12.63
C VAL A 182 23.65 2.23 13.93
N GLU A 183 24.71 1.78 14.60
CA GLU A 183 25.29 2.48 15.75
C GLU A 183 26.04 3.75 15.28
N LEU A 184 25.80 4.85 15.98
CA LEU A 184 26.38 6.16 15.71
C LEU A 184 27.31 6.58 16.84
N GLU A 185 28.33 7.36 16.49
CA GLU A 185 29.16 8.04 17.49
C GLU A 185 28.36 9.18 18.12
N LEU A 186 28.57 9.45 19.41
CA LEU A 186 27.80 10.43 20.18
C LEU A 186 27.87 11.84 19.54
N GLU A 187 28.99 12.18 18.93
CA GLU A 187 29.20 13.45 18.23
C GLU A 187 28.32 13.63 16.99
N GLN A 188 27.77 12.54 16.43
CA GLN A 188 26.88 12.57 15.26
C GLN A 188 25.43 12.87 15.65
N ILE A 189 25.02 12.60 16.91
CA ILE A 189 23.63 12.77 17.36
C ILE A 189 23.09 14.20 17.17
N PRO A 190 23.84 15.28 17.47
CA PRO A 190 23.37 16.63 17.17
C PRO A 190 23.03 16.84 15.68
N ASN A 191 23.86 16.32 14.78
CA ASN A 191 23.61 16.44 13.33
C ASN A 191 22.47 15.53 12.87
N LEU A 192 22.22 14.40 13.54
CA LEU A 192 21.05 13.55 13.27
C LEU A 192 19.76 14.29 13.65
N LYS A 193 19.74 14.95 14.80
CA LYS A 193 18.60 15.79 15.21
C LYS A 193 18.38 16.94 14.21
N GLU A 194 19.45 17.56 13.73
CA GLU A 194 19.38 18.57 12.66
C GLU A 194 18.83 17.99 11.34
N PHE A 195 19.26 16.80 10.93
CA PHE A 195 18.73 16.13 9.74
C PHE A 195 17.22 15.88 9.85
N VAL A 196 16.77 15.26 10.95
CA VAL A 196 15.35 14.93 11.17
C VAL A 196 14.49 16.19 11.27
N SER A 197 14.92 17.16 12.09
CA SER A 197 14.18 18.42 12.28
C SER A 197 14.12 19.24 10.99
N HIS A 198 15.23 19.37 10.26
CA HIS A 198 15.27 20.15 9.02
C HIS A 198 14.42 19.50 7.94
N LEU A 199 14.54 18.18 7.74
CA LEU A 199 13.72 17.42 6.79
C LEU A 199 12.22 17.64 7.07
N THR A 200 11.81 17.52 8.32
CA THR A 200 10.41 17.74 8.73
C THR A 200 9.95 19.16 8.38
N GLN A 201 10.74 20.19 8.70
CA GLN A 201 10.39 21.58 8.42
C GLN A 201 10.28 21.89 6.93
N ILE A 202 11.26 21.46 6.13
CA ILE A 202 11.26 21.73 4.69
C ILE A 202 10.18 20.93 3.96
N MET A 203 9.90 19.69 4.39
CA MET A 203 8.79 18.89 3.87
C MET A 203 7.47 19.61 4.09
N HIS A 204 7.18 20.10 5.30
CA HIS A 204 5.97 20.86 5.58
C HIS A 204 5.87 22.16 4.79
N SER A 205 6.99 22.86 4.60
CA SER A 205 7.01 24.10 3.83
C SER A 205 6.76 23.88 2.34
N SER A 206 7.25 22.76 1.79
CA SER A 206 7.18 22.45 0.36
C SER A 206 5.92 21.66 -0.01
N LEU A 207 5.45 20.82 0.91
CA LEU A 207 4.30 19.94 0.75
C LEU A 207 3.46 19.96 2.05
N PRO A 208 2.48 20.86 2.17
CA PRO A 208 1.64 20.96 3.37
C PRO A 208 0.88 19.67 3.69
N GLY A 209 1.05 19.20 4.92
CA GLY A 209 0.49 17.93 5.39
C GLY A 209 1.35 16.71 5.05
N SER A 210 2.58 16.87 4.57
CA SER A 210 3.56 15.79 4.50
C SER A 210 3.85 15.17 5.87
N LEU A 211 4.52 14.01 5.88
CA LEU A 211 4.91 13.31 7.10
C LEU A 211 6.37 12.86 7.05
N VAL A 212 7.07 13.06 8.16
CA VAL A 212 8.36 12.46 8.46
C VAL A 212 8.21 11.62 9.73
N ILE A 213 8.39 10.31 9.61
CA ILE A 213 8.22 9.35 10.71
C ILE A 213 9.59 8.75 11.06
N TRP A 214 9.95 8.79 12.34
CA TRP A 214 11.15 8.16 12.87
C TRP A 214 10.89 6.69 13.21
N TYR A 215 11.77 5.77 12.85
CA TYR A 215 11.73 4.40 13.35
C TYR A 215 12.49 4.29 14.68
N ASP A 216 11.95 3.54 15.64
CA ASP A 216 12.54 3.31 16.97
C ASP A 216 13.83 2.47 16.87
N SER A 217 14.95 3.09 16.47
CA SER A 217 16.24 2.44 16.30
C SER A 217 17.37 3.08 17.13
N VAL A 218 17.98 4.16 16.63
CA VAL A 218 19.08 4.85 17.32
C VAL A 218 18.55 5.67 18.48
N THR A 219 19.16 5.49 19.65
CA THR A 219 18.88 6.26 20.86
C THR A 219 19.61 7.60 20.86
N ILE A 220 19.26 8.48 21.80
CA ILE A 220 19.94 9.78 21.98
C ILE A 220 21.43 9.66 22.34
N ASP A 221 21.90 8.47 22.72
CA ASP A 221 23.28 8.17 23.02
C ASP A 221 24.06 7.59 21.82
N GLY A 222 23.41 7.39 20.66
CA GLY A 222 24.04 6.81 19.47
C GLY A 222 23.94 5.29 19.37
N ALA A 223 23.52 4.62 20.44
CA ALA A 223 23.36 3.17 20.44
C ALA A 223 22.14 2.74 19.59
N LEU A 224 22.32 1.71 18.76
CA LEU A 224 21.23 1.02 18.05
C LEU A 224 20.53 0.06 19.02
N ILE A 225 19.47 0.54 19.66
CA ILE A 225 18.70 -0.23 20.66
C ILE A 225 17.22 0.12 20.51
N TRP A 226 16.46 -0.78 19.89
CA TRP A 226 15.01 -0.66 19.79
C TRP A 226 14.37 -0.68 21.18
N GLN A 227 13.73 0.42 21.57
CA GLN A 227 13.13 0.56 22.90
C GLN A 227 11.82 -0.21 23.04
N ASN A 228 11.16 -0.49 21.90
CA ASN A 228 9.83 -1.09 21.81
C ASN A 228 8.72 -0.24 22.48
N GLN A 229 9.02 1.01 22.82
CA GLN A 229 8.08 1.99 23.36
C GLN A 229 8.64 3.39 23.13
N LEU A 230 7.78 4.40 23.17
CA LEU A 230 8.23 5.79 23.26
C LEU A 230 8.66 6.08 24.71
N ASN A 231 9.92 6.47 24.91
CA ASN A 231 10.50 6.82 26.20
C ASN A 231 11.58 7.90 26.05
N ASP A 232 12.28 8.25 27.13
CA ASP A 232 13.28 9.33 27.12
C ASP A 232 14.44 9.09 26.13
N GLU A 233 14.71 7.84 25.74
CA GLU A 233 15.82 7.47 24.85
C GLU A 233 15.54 7.78 23.38
N ASN A 234 14.27 7.81 22.96
CA ASN A 234 13.87 8.07 21.56
C ASN A 234 12.90 9.27 21.42
N LYS A 235 12.31 9.76 22.52
CA LYS A 235 11.39 10.90 22.53
C LYS A 235 11.98 12.17 21.89
N PRO A 236 13.27 12.51 22.07
CA PRO A 236 13.82 13.69 21.41
C PRO A 236 13.78 13.64 19.87
N PHE A 237 13.72 12.46 19.24
CA PHE A 237 13.49 12.33 17.80
C PHE A 237 12.01 12.45 17.45
N PHE A 238 11.12 11.84 18.24
CA PHE A 238 9.66 11.99 18.10
C PHE A 238 9.19 13.44 18.19
N ASP A 239 9.78 14.23 19.09
CA ASP A 239 9.38 15.63 19.32
C ASP A 239 9.72 16.58 18.16
N ILE A 240 10.63 16.17 17.27
CA ILE A 240 11.12 16.99 16.15
C ILE A 240 10.65 16.50 14.77
N CYS A 241 9.81 15.46 14.73
CA CYS A 241 9.17 14.94 13.51
C CYS A 241 7.68 14.63 13.75
N ASP A 242 7.01 14.04 12.77
CA ASP A 242 5.54 13.88 12.76
C ASP A 242 5.06 12.63 13.49
N GLY A 243 5.94 11.69 13.80
CA GLY A 243 5.60 10.53 14.58
C GLY A 243 6.73 9.53 14.72
N ILE A 244 6.46 8.46 15.46
CA ILE A 244 7.39 7.36 15.68
C ILE A 244 6.74 6.04 15.30
N PHE A 245 7.44 5.25 14.49
CA PHE A 245 7.17 3.84 14.28
C PHE A 245 7.98 3.08 15.32
N VAL A 246 7.31 2.64 16.37
CA VAL A 246 7.90 1.86 17.46
C VAL A 246 8.14 0.41 17.03
N ASN A 247 9.30 -0.15 17.39
CA ASN A 247 9.66 -1.53 17.04
C ASN A 247 8.63 -2.54 17.56
N TYR A 248 8.51 -3.68 16.89
CA TYR A 248 7.40 -4.62 17.07
C TYR A 248 7.49 -5.56 18.28
N SER A 249 8.61 -5.59 19.01
CA SER A 249 8.85 -6.50 20.15
C SER A 249 8.39 -5.92 21.50
N TRP A 250 7.24 -5.26 21.52
CA TRP A 250 6.68 -4.59 22.69
C TRP A 250 5.83 -5.51 23.58
N GLU A 251 5.65 -5.10 24.84
CA GLU A 251 4.82 -5.81 25.83
C GLU A 251 3.45 -5.14 26.02
N GLU A 252 2.47 -5.85 26.59
CA GLU A 252 1.08 -5.37 26.69
C GLU A 252 0.94 -3.97 27.33
N SER A 253 1.82 -3.59 28.26
CA SER A 253 1.78 -2.26 28.90
C SER A 253 2.42 -1.13 28.09
N TYR A 254 3.24 -1.45 27.09
CA TYR A 254 4.05 -0.46 26.35
C TYR A 254 3.25 0.49 25.46
N PRO A 255 2.15 0.09 24.80
CA PRO A 255 1.25 1.02 24.11
C PRO A 255 0.73 2.12 25.05
N ARG A 256 0.25 1.75 26.24
CA ARG A 256 -0.24 2.71 27.24
C ARG A 256 0.85 3.63 27.78
N SER A 257 2.04 3.11 28.10
CA SER A 257 3.15 3.95 28.57
C SER A 257 3.58 4.94 27.48
N SER A 258 3.67 4.47 26.23
CA SER A 258 4.00 5.33 25.08
C SER A 258 2.96 6.43 24.87
N ALA A 259 1.66 6.10 25.00
CA ALA A 259 0.58 7.09 24.95
C ALA A 259 0.73 8.16 26.03
N ALA A 260 1.08 7.75 27.26
CA ALA A 260 1.27 8.66 28.37
C ALA A 260 2.48 9.61 28.15
N VAL A 261 3.57 9.10 27.57
CA VAL A 261 4.75 9.90 27.20
C VAL A 261 4.46 10.86 26.05
N ALA A 262 3.66 10.43 25.06
CA ALA A 262 3.30 11.24 23.90
C ALA A 262 2.27 12.36 24.21
N GLY A 263 1.45 12.17 25.24
CA GLY A 263 0.39 13.11 25.60
C GLY A 263 -0.61 13.30 24.46
N ASP A 264 -0.83 14.55 24.04
CA ASP A 264 -1.77 14.89 22.96
C ASP A 264 -1.35 14.31 21.60
N ARG A 265 -0.08 13.93 21.43
CA ARG A 265 0.46 13.30 20.21
C ARG A 265 0.40 11.78 20.22
N LYS A 266 -0.40 11.16 21.09
CA LYS A 266 -0.51 9.67 21.18
C LYS A 266 -0.88 8.97 19.86
N PHE A 267 -1.56 9.65 18.93
CA PHE A 267 -1.87 9.08 17.61
C PHE A 267 -0.72 9.16 16.60
N ASP A 268 0.35 9.88 16.95
CA ASP A 268 1.59 9.91 16.20
C ASP A 268 2.56 8.80 16.66
N VAL A 269 2.18 8.01 17.67
CA VAL A 269 2.87 6.78 18.08
C VAL A 269 2.24 5.60 17.34
N TYR A 270 2.98 5.02 16.41
CA TYR A 270 2.59 3.84 15.65
C TYR A 270 3.31 2.62 16.21
N MET A 271 2.60 1.79 16.98
CA MET A 271 3.18 0.58 17.56
C MET A 271 3.30 -0.52 16.49
N GLY A 272 4.51 -1.03 16.29
CA GLY A 272 4.83 -1.98 15.23
C GLY A 272 4.21 -3.36 15.40
N ILE A 273 3.76 -3.96 14.32
CA ILE A 273 3.29 -5.35 14.28
C ILE A 273 3.93 -6.03 13.06
N ASP A 274 4.88 -6.94 13.29
CA ASP A 274 5.48 -7.71 12.21
C ASP A 274 4.58 -8.89 11.82
N VAL A 275 3.98 -8.83 10.64
CA VAL A 275 3.04 -9.85 10.17
C VAL A 275 3.73 -11.21 9.96
N PHE A 276 5.05 -11.28 9.78
CA PHE A 276 5.76 -12.56 9.77
C PHE A 276 5.86 -13.21 11.17
N GLY A 277 5.57 -12.46 12.23
CA GLY A 277 5.53 -12.96 13.60
C GLY A 277 6.90 -13.03 14.29
N ARG A 278 7.91 -12.29 13.83
CA ARG A 278 9.26 -12.32 14.41
C ARG A 278 9.28 -11.43 15.67
N GLY A 279 9.15 -12.03 16.84
CA GLY A 279 9.21 -11.32 18.13
C GLY A 279 8.03 -10.40 18.42
N THR A 280 7.06 -10.28 17.51
CA THR A 280 5.93 -9.36 17.67
C THR A 280 4.91 -9.81 18.71
N TYR A 281 4.31 -8.85 19.41
CA TYR A 281 3.18 -9.13 20.29
C TYR A 281 2.01 -9.77 19.51
N GLY A 282 1.38 -10.79 20.10
CA GLY A 282 0.28 -11.52 19.46
C GLY A 282 0.70 -12.48 18.33
N GLY A 283 1.99 -12.53 17.96
CA GLY A 283 2.56 -13.56 17.06
C GLY A 283 2.39 -13.32 15.55
N GLY A 284 1.83 -12.18 15.14
CA GLY A 284 1.67 -11.81 13.72
C GLY A 284 0.73 -12.76 12.95
N LYS A 285 0.96 -12.93 11.66
CA LYS A 285 0.26 -13.89 10.78
C LYS A 285 -1.26 -13.75 10.91
N TRP A 286 -1.98 -14.86 11.05
CA TRP A 286 -3.42 -14.92 11.31
C TRP A 286 -3.87 -14.34 12.66
N THR A 287 -2.95 -14.01 13.57
CA THR A 287 -3.24 -13.45 14.89
C THR A 287 -2.81 -11.99 15.03
N THR A 288 -2.50 -11.31 13.92
CA THR A 288 -2.18 -9.87 13.87
C THR A 288 -3.22 -9.01 14.58
N ASN A 289 -4.50 -9.40 14.52
CA ASN A 289 -5.60 -8.70 15.20
C ASN A 289 -5.46 -8.66 16.73
N VAL A 290 -4.74 -9.61 17.35
CA VAL A 290 -4.51 -9.61 18.80
C VAL A 290 -3.72 -8.38 19.23
N ALA A 291 -2.70 -8.00 18.45
CA ALA A 291 -1.96 -6.77 18.69
C ALA A 291 -2.86 -5.54 18.44
N LEU A 292 -3.58 -5.51 17.32
CA LEU A 292 -4.49 -4.42 16.98
C LEU A 292 -5.53 -4.14 18.07
N ASP A 293 -6.10 -5.18 18.68
CA ASP A 293 -7.09 -5.05 19.76
C ASP A 293 -6.49 -4.35 20.99
N VAL A 294 -5.22 -4.63 21.34
CA VAL A 294 -4.51 -3.95 22.43
C VAL A 294 -4.24 -2.49 22.09
N LEU A 295 -3.72 -2.22 20.88
CA LEU A 295 -3.39 -0.86 20.45
C LEU A 295 -4.63 0.04 20.40
N LYS A 296 -5.75 -0.49 19.88
CA LYS A 296 -7.03 0.20 19.86
C LYS A 296 -7.58 0.46 21.26
N LYS A 297 -7.43 -0.49 22.18
CA LYS A 297 -7.84 -0.33 23.58
C LYS A 297 -7.05 0.74 24.32
N ASP A 298 -5.73 0.81 24.08
CA ASP A 298 -4.85 1.80 24.69
C ASP A 298 -4.77 3.13 23.90
N ASP A 299 -5.60 3.27 22.85
CA ASP A 299 -5.85 4.52 22.12
C ASP A 299 -4.59 5.13 21.47
N VAL A 300 -3.76 4.26 20.87
CA VAL A 300 -2.57 4.62 20.06
C VAL A 300 -2.69 4.08 18.64
N SER A 301 -1.85 4.54 17.71
CA SER A 301 -1.86 4.08 16.32
C SER A 301 -1.10 2.76 16.14
N ALA A 302 -1.36 2.06 15.04
CA ALA A 302 -0.73 0.81 14.67
C ALA A 302 0.15 0.96 13.43
N ALA A 303 1.30 0.30 13.40
CA ALA A 303 2.12 0.12 12.20
C ALA A 303 2.22 -1.36 11.82
N ILE A 304 1.47 -1.78 10.80
CA ILE A 304 1.48 -3.14 10.28
C ILE A 304 2.65 -3.30 9.30
N PHE A 305 3.66 -4.07 9.68
CA PHE A 305 4.86 -4.34 8.90
C PHE A 305 4.74 -5.64 8.10
N ALA A 306 5.09 -5.57 6.82
CA ALA A 306 5.19 -6.72 5.91
C ALA A 306 3.89 -7.56 5.76
N PRO A 307 2.71 -6.96 5.48
CA PRO A 307 1.48 -7.73 5.22
C PRO A 307 1.55 -8.57 3.94
N GLY A 308 2.60 -8.38 3.11
CA GLY A 308 2.95 -9.25 1.98
C GLY A 308 3.10 -10.72 2.37
N TRP A 309 3.29 -11.03 3.66
CA TRP A 309 3.30 -12.37 4.23
C TRP A 309 2.23 -13.31 3.63
N VAL A 310 0.99 -12.84 3.48
CA VAL A 310 -0.12 -13.67 2.93
C VAL A 310 0.23 -14.21 1.54
N TYR A 311 0.78 -13.34 0.70
CA TYR A 311 1.18 -13.64 -0.67
C TYR A 311 2.47 -14.47 -0.71
N GLU A 312 3.50 -14.00 0.00
CA GLU A 312 4.83 -14.60 0.00
C GLU A 312 4.84 -16.03 0.51
N THR A 313 3.98 -16.32 1.49
CA THR A 313 3.86 -17.66 2.07
C THR A 313 2.75 -18.49 1.43
N LYS A 314 2.12 -17.99 0.37
CA LYS A 314 1.08 -18.68 -0.42
C LYS A 314 -0.02 -19.25 0.47
N GLN A 315 -0.56 -18.41 1.36
CA GLN A 315 -1.61 -18.84 2.27
C GLN A 315 -2.81 -19.43 1.51
N PRO A 316 -3.36 -20.57 1.94
CA PRO A 316 -4.45 -21.25 1.25
C PRO A 316 -5.80 -20.53 1.46
N PRO A 317 -6.81 -20.82 0.61
CA PRO A 317 -6.75 -21.67 -0.58
C PRO A 317 -6.09 -20.99 -1.79
N ASP A 318 -6.14 -19.66 -1.83
CA ASP A 318 -5.57 -18.80 -2.85
C ASP A 318 -5.32 -17.40 -2.28
N PHE A 319 -4.55 -16.58 -2.98
CA PHE A 319 -4.19 -15.24 -2.52
C PHE A 319 -5.41 -14.36 -2.24
N GLN A 320 -6.41 -14.35 -3.13
CA GLN A 320 -7.56 -13.46 -3.00
C GLN A 320 -8.39 -13.81 -1.76
N THR A 321 -8.69 -15.09 -1.57
CA THR A 321 -9.43 -15.58 -0.40
C THR A 321 -8.65 -15.35 0.89
N ALA A 322 -7.35 -15.69 0.92
CA ALA A 322 -6.52 -15.52 2.10
C ALA A 322 -6.31 -14.04 2.46
N GLN A 323 -6.14 -13.16 1.46
CA GLN A 323 -6.00 -11.72 1.63
C GLN A 323 -7.28 -11.11 2.20
N ASN A 324 -8.45 -11.44 1.63
CA ASN A 324 -9.73 -10.99 2.14
C ASN A 324 -9.97 -11.47 3.58
N HIS A 325 -9.63 -12.73 3.88
CA HIS A 325 -9.75 -13.25 5.24
C HIS A 325 -8.86 -12.47 6.21
N TRP A 326 -7.58 -12.30 5.87
CA TRP A 326 -6.62 -11.64 6.74
C TRP A 326 -7.01 -10.18 7.03
N TRP A 327 -7.37 -9.42 5.99
CA TRP A 327 -7.84 -8.04 6.16
C TRP A 327 -9.20 -7.95 6.85
N SER A 328 -10.08 -8.95 6.76
CA SER A 328 -11.30 -8.97 7.55
C SER A 328 -11.04 -9.07 9.07
N LEU A 329 -9.91 -9.67 9.48
CA LEU A 329 -9.48 -9.70 10.88
C LEU A 329 -9.01 -8.31 11.32
N VAL A 330 -8.29 -7.61 10.45
CA VAL A 330 -7.90 -6.20 10.66
C VAL A 330 -9.15 -5.31 10.75
N GLU A 331 -10.10 -5.44 9.82
CA GLU A 331 -11.35 -4.70 9.84
C GLU A 331 -12.16 -4.97 11.10
N LYS A 332 -12.28 -6.23 11.52
CA LYS A 332 -13.04 -6.60 12.73
C LYS A 332 -12.43 -5.98 13.99
N SER A 333 -11.10 -5.89 14.06
CA SER A 333 -10.39 -5.31 15.19
C SER A 333 -10.42 -3.78 15.12
N TRP A 334 -9.93 -3.18 14.03
CA TRP A 334 -9.71 -1.75 13.91
C TRP A 334 -10.93 -0.97 13.42
N GLY A 335 -11.67 -1.53 12.47
CA GLY A 335 -12.78 -0.87 11.76
C GLY A 335 -12.31 -0.07 10.54
N ALA A 336 -13.26 0.24 9.66
CA ALA A 336 -13.02 1.08 8.48
C ALA A 336 -12.67 2.52 8.87
N VAL A 337 -11.62 3.05 8.22
CA VAL A 337 -11.10 4.42 8.45
C VAL A 337 -11.36 5.35 7.26
N LYS A 338 -11.66 4.80 6.07
CA LYS A 338 -12.13 5.56 4.90
C LYS A 338 -13.48 5.06 4.41
N PHE A 339 -14.23 5.98 3.81
CA PHE A 339 -15.57 5.75 3.30
C PHE A 339 -15.70 6.49 1.98
N TYR A 340 -16.16 5.82 0.92
CA TYR A 340 -16.33 6.44 -0.39
C TYR A 340 -17.65 5.98 -1.04
N PRO A 341 -18.27 6.84 -1.87
CA PRO A 341 -17.78 8.16 -2.33
C PRO A 341 -17.86 9.29 -1.30
N GLU A 342 -16.88 10.20 -1.33
CA GLU A 342 -16.91 11.49 -0.60
C GLU A 342 -17.19 12.68 -1.54
N SER A 343 -16.99 12.49 -2.84
CA SER A 343 -17.26 13.49 -3.88
C SER A 343 -17.86 12.85 -5.13
N LEU A 344 -18.45 13.69 -5.97
CA LEU A 344 -18.95 13.33 -7.30
C LEU A 344 -18.16 14.08 -8.39
N PRO A 345 -17.96 13.48 -9.57
CA PRO A 345 -18.43 12.16 -9.97
C PRO A 345 -17.64 11.02 -9.30
N PHE A 346 -18.32 9.91 -9.02
CA PHE A 346 -17.70 8.69 -8.50
C PHE A 346 -17.77 7.58 -9.54
N TYR A 347 -16.66 6.84 -9.65
CA TYR A 347 -16.53 5.74 -10.60
C TYR A 347 -15.80 4.55 -9.99
N SER A 348 -16.33 3.36 -10.24
CA SER A 348 -15.60 2.10 -10.04
C SER A 348 -16.00 1.08 -11.11
N ASN A 349 -15.01 0.34 -11.62
CA ASN A 349 -15.19 -0.89 -12.38
C ASN A 349 -14.72 -2.13 -11.61
N PHE A 350 -14.45 -2.00 -10.31
CA PHE A 350 -14.02 -3.09 -9.43
C PHE A 350 -12.66 -3.72 -9.79
N ASP A 351 -11.90 -3.16 -10.75
CA ASP A 351 -10.56 -3.65 -11.06
C ASP A 351 -9.65 -3.55 -9.85
N GLN A 352 -8.97 -4.64 -9.49
CA GLN A 352 -7.96 -4.65 -8.44
C GLN A 352 -6.55 -4.30 -8.95
N GLY A 353 -6.44 -3.82 -10.19
CA GLY A 353 -5.16 -3.47 -10.82
C GLY A 353 -4.44 -4.67 -11.45
N HIS A 354 -5.16 -5.76 -11.73
CA HIS A 354 -4.68 -6.92 -12.48
C HIS A 354 -5.87 -7.66 -13.09
N GLY A 355 -5.60 -8.57 -14.03
CA GLY A 355 -6.63 -9.39 -14.65
C GLY A 355 -6.08 -10.33 -15.72
N TYR A 356 -6.94 -11.25 -16.19
CA TYR A 356 -6.62 -12.22 -17.24
C TYR A 356 -7.09 -11.79 -18.64
N HIS A 357 -7.85 -10.70 -18.71
CA HIS A 357 -8.37 -10.11 -19.94
C HIS A 357 -8.63 -8.62 -19.72
N ILE A 358 -8.91 -7.91 -20.82
CA ILE A 358 -9.38 -6.53 -20.80
C ILE A 358 -10.63 -6.44 -21.66
N SER A 359 -11.70 -5.86 -21.10
CA SER A 359 -12.93 -5.54 -21.82
C SER A 359 -13.15 -4.03 -21.94
N VAL A 360 -13.92 -3.64 -22.96
CA VAL A 360 -14.47 -2.30 -23.13
C VAL A 360 -15.93 -2.45 -23.55
N GLU A 361 -16.85 -1.89 -22.76
CA GLU A 361 -18.29 -1.93 -22.99
C GLU A 361 -18.85 -3.36 -23.13
N GLY A 362 -18.27 -4.32 -22.40
CA GLY A 362 -18.65 -5.73 -22.44
C GLY A 362 -18.00 -6.52 -23.57
N GLY A 363 -17.36 -5.86 -24.54
CA GLY A 363 -16.55 -6.52 -25.56
C GLY A 363 -15.14 -6.77 -25.05
N GLN A 364 -14.70 -8.03 -25.04
CA GLN A 364 -13.32 -8.36 -24.73
C GLN A 364 -12.41 -7.82 -25.86
N VAL A 365 -11.47 -6.95 -25.50
CA VAL A 365 -10.51 -6.33 -26.43
C VAL A 365 -9.11 -6.94 -26.32
N SER A 366 -8.82 -7.67 -25.25
CA SER A 366 -7.60 -8.45 -25.07
C SER A 366 -7.83 -9.66 -24.18
N ASP A 367 -7.19 -10.78 -24.50
CA ASP A 367 -7.09 -12.02 -23.71
C ASP A 367 -5.72 -12.16 -23.01
N ALA A 368 -4.87 -11.11 -23.08
CA ALA A 368 -3.57 -11.12 -22.43
C ALA A 368 -3.72 -10.83 -20.93
N PRO A 369 -3.00 -11.57 -20.06
CA PRO A 369 -2.93 -11.25 -18.65
C PRO A 369 -2.14 -9.96 -18.43
N TRP A 370 -2.51 -9.22 -17.38
CA TRP A 370 -1.93 -7.92 -17.09
C TRP A 370 -1.96 -7.59 -15.60
N ASN A 371 -1.05 -6.71 -15.19
CA ASN A 371 -1.11 -6.00 -13.92
C ASN A 371 -0.71 -4.55 -14.10
N ASN A 372 -1.45 -3.64 -13.48
CA ASN A 372 -1.07 -2.26 -13.28
C ASN A 372 -1.85 -1.72 -12.08
N ILE A 373 -1.18 -1.63 -10.93
CA ILE A 373 -1.81 -1.19 -9.67
C ILE A 373 -2.40 0.21 -9.83
N SER A 374 -1.83 1.08 -10.66
CA SER A 374 -2.33 2.44 -10.92
C SER A 374 -3.75 2.46 -11.50
N SER A 375 -4.17 1.37 -12.14
CA SER A 375 -5.50 1.19 -12.74
C SER A 375 -6.57 0.74 -11.73
N GLN A 376 -6.19 0.44 -10.48
CA GLN A 376 -7.12 0.00 -9.46
C GLN A 376 -8.13 1.11 -9.10
N CYS A 377 -9.40 0.89 -9.36
CA CYS A 377 -10.47 1.84 -9.01
C CYS A 377 -10.90 1.70 -7.54
N PHE A 378 -11.89 2.48 -7.10
CA PHE A 378 -12.44 2.35 -5.74
C PHE A 378 -12.99 0.94 -5.49
N GLN A 379 -12.57 0.33 -4.39
CA GLN A 379 -12.84 -1.08 -4.10
C GLN A 379 -14.10 -1.29 -3.27
N PRO A 380 -14.93 -2.31 -3.56
CA PRO A 380 -16.15 -2.53 -2.81
C PRO A 380 -15.88 -3.00 -1.37
N PHE A 381 -16.77 -2.64 -0.43
CA PHE A 381 -16.75 -3.08 0.97
C PHE A 381 -17.42 -4.46 1.11
N LEU A 382 -16.74 -5.49 0.62
CA LEU A 382 -17.28 -6.85 0.63
C LEU A 382 -16.96 -7.54 1.94
N LYS A 383 -18.01 -7.97 2.65
CA LYS A 383 -17.86 -8.72 3.89
C LYS A 383 -17.30 -10.11 3.59
N PHE A 384 -16.19 -10.46 4.22
CA PHE A 384 -15.67 -11.82 4.17
C PHE A 384 -16.59 -12.78 4.92
N SER A 385 -17.14 -13.77 4.22
CA SER A 385 -18.08 -14.76 4.75
C SER A 385 -17.48 -16.16 4.86
N GLY A 386 -16.21 -16.29 5.27
CA GLY A 386 -15.60 -17.56 5.69
C GLY A 386 -15.95 -18.77 4.81
N ASN A 387 -16.64 -19.75 5.40
CA ASN A 387 -17.22 -20.90 4.71
C ASN A 387 -18.72 -20.67 4.48
N PRO A 388 -19.12 -20.10 3.34
CA PRO A 388 -20.53 -19.89 3.00
C PRO A 388 -21.26 -21.24 2.89
N SER A 389 -22.47 -21.31 3.43
CA SER A 389 -23.36 -22.44 3.15
C SER A 389 -23.82 -22.35 1.69
N PRO A 390 -24.26 -23.46 1.07
CA PRO A 390 -24.84 -23.45 -0.28
C PRO A 390 -26.00 -22.44 -0.44
N ASP A 391 -26.68 -22.13 0.66
CA ASP A 391 -27.84 -21.22 0.72
C ASP A 391 -27.43 -19.74 0.88
N THR A 392 -26.13 -19.44 0.98
CA THR A 392 -25.63 -18.08 1.16
C THR A 392 -25.19 -17.51 -0.20
N ILE A 393 -25.68 -16.32 -0.55
CA ILE A 393 -25.15 -15.58 -1.71
C ILE A 393 -23.80 -14.96 -1.32
N GLU A 394 -22.74 -15.49 -1.91
CA GLU A 394 -21.41 -14.91 -1.89
C GLU A 394 -21.33 -13.71 -2.83
N VAL A 395 -20.57 -12.70 -2.43
CA VAL A 395 -20.31 -11.51 -3.24
C VAL A 395 -18.82 -11.24 -3.25
N PHE A 396 -18.20 -11.29 -4.41
CA PHE A 396 -16.74 -11.18 -4.58
C PHE A 396 -16.39 -10.48 -5.90
N VAL A 397 -15.14 -10.03 -6.01
CA VAL A 397 -14.60 -9.52 -7.28
C VAL A 397 -14.03 -10.68 -8.09
N ASP A 398 -14.48 -10.84 -9.33
CA ASP A 398 -14.08 -11.92 -10.24
C ASP A 398 -13.25 -11.37 -11.42
N PHE A 399 -12.11 -12.01 -11.69
CA PHE A 399 -11.19 -11.67 -12.78
C PHE A 399 -11.18 -12.67 -13.93
N LYS A 400 -11.84 -13.82 -13.78
CA LYS A 400 -11.85 -14.92 -14.75
C LYS A 400 -13.04 -14.84 -15.68
N GLU A 401 -14.14 -14.30 -15.18
CA GLU A 401 -15.37 -14.13 -15.93
C GLU A 401 -15.37 -12.84 -16.77
N ALA A 402 -16.20 -12.82 -17.82
CA ALA A 402 -16.36 -11.64 -18.67
C ALA A 402 -16.71 -10.38 -17.86
N SER A 403 -15.95 -9.31 -18.07
CA SER A 403 -16.11 -7.99 -17.47
C SER A 403 -16.68 -6.99 -18.47
N TYR A 404 -17.26 -5.88 -17.98
CA TYR A 404 -17.71 -4.79 -18.86
C TYR A 404 -16.59 -3.81 -19.22
N ARG A 405 -15.74 -3.43 -18.27
CA ARG A 405 -14.56 -2.61 -18.54
C ARG A 405 -13.41 -3.00 -17.63
N GLY A 406 -12.22 -3.15 -18.18
CA GLY A 406 -11.07 -3.66 -17.42
C GLY A 406 -11.12 -5.18 -17.30
N GLY A 407 -10.54 -5.73 -16.23
CA GLY A 407 -10.41 -7.18 -16.01
C GLY A 407 -11.32 -7.73 -14.91
N GLY A 408 -11.81 -6.90 -14.00
CA GLY A 408 -12.64 -7.27 -12.86
C GLY A 408 -14.12 -7.02 -13.07
N ASN A 409 -14.94 -7.75 -12.33
CA ASN A 409 -16.37 -7.48 -12.13
C ASN A 409 -16.79 -7.90 -10.71
N ILE A 410 -17.94 -7.42 -10.21
CA ILE A 410 -18.52 -7.95 -8.98
C ILE A 410 -19.49 -9.09 -9.31
N THR A 411 -19.21 -10.27 -8.78
CA THR A 411 -20.03 -11.48 -8.94
C THR A 411 -20.78 -11.77 -7.65
N PHE A 412 -22.08 -12.04 -7.80
CA PHE A 412 -22.96 -12.60 -6.79
C PHE A 412 -23.16 -14.07 -7.15
N LYS A 413 -22.89 -15.01 -6.24
CA LYS A 413 -22.97 -16.45 -6.50
C LYS A 413 -23.59 -17.16 -5.31
N GLY A 414 -24.65 -17.92 -5.53
CA GLY A 414 -25.30 -18.72 -4.49
C GLY A 414 -26.68 -19.18 -4.94
N THR A 415 -27.53 -19.60 -4.01
CA THR A 415 -28.92 -19.94 -4.29
C THR A 415 -29.83 -18.89 -3.65
N LEU A 416 -30.88 -18.48 -4.38
CA LEU A 416 -31.92 -17.58 -3.85
C LEU A 416 -33.26 -18.32 -3.88
N GLU A 417 -33.94 -18.39 -2.74
CA GLU A 417 -35.25 -19.01 -2.63
C GLU A 417 -36.33 -18.18 -3.33
N GLU A 418 -37.40 -18.83 -3.79
CA GLU A 418 -38.51 -18.15 -4.44
C GLU A 418 -39.14 -17.09 -3.51
N ASN A 419 -39.39 -15.89 -4.02
CA ASN A 419 -39.91 -14.75 -3.25
C ASN A 419 -39.01 -14.26 -2.10
N THR A 420 -37.70 -14.49 -2.19
CA THR A 420 -36.72 -13.90 -1.26
C THR A 420 -35.90 -12.80 -1.93
N ASP A 421 -35.58 -11.75 -1.18
CA ASP A 421 -34.73 -10.65 -1.63
C ASP A 421 -33.35 -10.75 -0.98
N PHE A 422 -32.30 -10.53 -1.76
CA PHE A 422 -30.93 -10.37 -1.26
C PHE A 422 -30.46 -8.93 -1.39
N THR A 423 -29.91 -8.38 -0.32
CA THR A 423 -29.30 -7.05 -0.31
C THR A 423 -27.94 -7.11 0.36
N THR A 424 -26.94 -6.51 -0.30
CA THR A 424 -25.61 -6.30 0.27
C THR A 424 -25.15 -4.87 0.07
N ARG A 425 -24.25 -4.40 0.93
CA ARG A 425 -23.59 -3.09 0.79
C ARG A 425 -22.33 -3.27 -0.05
N ILE A 426 -22.20 -2.45 -1.11
CA ILE A 426 -21.00 -2.42 -1.96
C ILE A 426 -20.15 -1.19 -1.65
N PHE A 427 -20.77 -0.04 -1.41
CA PHE A 427 -20.11 1.22 -1.06
C PHE A 427 -20.77 1.87 0.15
N GLN A 428 -20.00 2.65 0.90
CA GLN A 428 -20.47 3.46 2.01
C GLN A 428 -19.92 4.87 1.83
N GLY A 429 -20.72 5.75 1.23
CA GLY A 429 -20.32 7.13 0.96
C GLY A 429 -20.74 8.12 2.05
N LYS A 430 -20.08 9.27 2.03
CA LYS A 430 -20.42 10.49 2.80
C LYS A 430 -20.62 11.64 1.82
N LEU A 431 -21.71 11.60 1.05
CA LEU A 431 -22.02 12.63 0.06
C LEU A 431 -22.95 13.69 0.66
N LEU A 432 -22.60 14.96 0.49
CA LEU A 432 -23.53 16.07 0.67
C LEU A 432 -24.35 16.23 -0.61
N LEU A 433 -25.54 15.64 -0.64
CA LEU A 433 -26.46 15.80 -1.76
C LEU A 433 -27.30 17.08 -1.56
N GLY A 434 -27.15 18.03 -2.47
CA GLY A 434 -28.10 19.15 -2.62
C GLY A 434 -29.40 18.68 -3.29
N ALA A 435 -30.18 19.60 -3.86
CA ALA A 435 -31.42 19.28 -4.59
C ALA A 435 -31.18 18.58 -5.96
N VAL A 436 -29.98 18.06 -6.22
CA VAL A 436 -29.58 17.45 -7.49
C VAL A 436 -29.92 15.96 -7.46
N PRO A 437 -30.60 15.40 -8.49
CA PRO A 437 -30.85 13.98 -8.57
C PRO A 437 -29.55 13.19 -8.72
N LEU A 438 -29.44 12.07 -7.99
CA LEU A 438 -28.36 11.10 -8.10
C LEU A 438 -28.73 10.06 -9.17
N HIS A 439 -27.95 9.96 -10.24
CA HIS A 439 -28.09 8.92 -11.25
C HIS A 439 -27.09 7.79 -10.98
N ILE A 440 -27.59 6.56 -10.89
CA ILE A 440 -26.78 5.34 -10.72
C ILE A 440 -26.88 4.53 -12.00
N THR A 441 -25.77 4.38 -12.72
CA THR A 441 -25.70 3.49 -13.88
C THR A 441 -24.97 2.22 -13.48
N HIS A 442 -25.60 1.07 -13.76
CA HIS A 442 -24.99 -0.24 -13.64
C HIS A 442 -25.35 -1.06 -14.90
N SER A 443 -24.42 -1.86 -15.41
CA SER A 443 -24.75 -2.88 -16.41
C SER A 443 -25.08 -4.19 -15.70
N LYS A 444 -26.18 -4.85 -16.10
CA LYS A 444 -26.53 -6.21 -15.66
C LYS A 444 -25.87 -7.22 -16.62
N GLY A 445 -25.11 -8.17 -16.10
CA GLY A 445 -24.70 -9.37 -16.84
C GLY A 445 -25.72 -10.50 -16.75
N ILE A 446 -25.69 -11.38 -17.74
CA ILE A 446 -26.59 -12.51 -18.00
C ILE A 446 -26.85 -13.36 -16.75
N LEU A 447 -28.13 -13.59 -16.42
CA LEU A 447 -28.57 -14.66 -15.53
C LEU A 447 -28.54 -15.99 -16.29
N TYR A 448 -27.77 -16.97 -15.84
CA TYR A 448 -27.91 -18.35 -16.29
C TYR A 448 -29.11 -18.98 -15.59
N TRP A 449 -30.12 -19.38 -16.35
CA TRP A 449 -31.27 -20.15 -15.88
C TRP A 449 -31.10 -21.60 -16.35
N ASP A 450 -30.87 -22.53 -15.42
CA ASP A 450 -30.97 -23.97 -15.70
C ASP A 450 -32.26 -24.50 -15.06
N LEU A 451 -33.22 -24.87 -15.90
CA LEU A 451 -34.62 -25.13 -15.53
C LEU A 451 -34.80 -26.57 -15.06
N HIS A 452 -34.28 -26.98 -13.89
CA HIS A 452 -34.65 -28.26 -13.26
C HIS A 452 -34.40 -28.35 -11.74
N SER A 453 -34.81 -27.37 -10.91
CA SER A 453 -35.02 -27.63 -9.47
C SER A 453 -35.78 -26.50 -8.76
N SER A 454 -36.40 -26.82 -7.61
CA SER A 454 -37.13 -25.91 -6.72
C SER A 454 -36.24 -24.97 -5.88
N SER A 455 -34.93 -24.95 -6.15
CA SER A 455 -33.93 -24.05 -5.56
C SER A 455 -32.94 -23.66 -6.66
N LEU A 456 -32.98 -22.40 -7.10
CA LEU A 456 -32.27 -21.94 -8.29
C LEU A 456 -30.90 -21.32 -7.93
N PRO A 457 -29.79 -21.74 -8.57
CA PRO A 457 -28.53 -21.02 -8.46
C PRO A 457 -28.67 -19.65 -9.15
N LEU A 458 -28.36 -18.59 -8.42
CA LEU A 458 -28.33 -17.21 -8.88
C LEU A 458 -26.86 -16.82 -9.14
N GLN A 459 -26.56 -16.39 -10.37
CA GLN A 459 -25.37 -15.61 -10.67
C GLN A 459 -25.78 -14.24 -11.20
N MET A 460 -25.48 -13.17 -10.46
CA MET A 460 -25.67 -11.79 -10.91
C MET A 460 -24.32 -11.09 -11.01
N LYS A 461 -24.11 -10.35 -12.10
CA LYS A 461 -22.89 -9.58 -12.33
C LYS A 461 -23.22 -8.09 -12.32
N GLY A 462 -22.57 -7.34 -11.44
CA GLY A 462 -22.47 -5.90 -11.53
C GLY A 462 -21.13 -5.56 -12.18
N HIS A 463 -21.12 -4.68 -13.17
CA HIS A 463 -19.88 -4.46 -13.90
C HIS A 463 -19.24 -3.10 -13.70
N GLN A 464 -20.03 -2.07 -13.40
CA GLN A 464 -19.55 -0.73 -13.09
C GLN A 464 -20.51 -0.01 -12.16
N CYS A 465 -19.99 0.93 -11.39
CA CYS A 465 -20.75 1.90 -10.63
C CYS A 465 -20.32 3.30 -11.06
N PHE A 466 -21.27 4.08 -11.57
CA PHE A 466 -21.09 5.51 -11.82
C PHE A 466 -22.13 6.31 -11.05
N LEU A 467 -21.68 7.40 -10.42
CA LEU A 467 -22.53 8.39 -9.78
C LEU A 467 -22.16 9.77 -10.32
N HIS A 468 -23.12 10.48 -10.90
CA HIS A 468 -22.93 11.83 -11.44
C HIS A 468 -24.01 12.80 -10.92
N PRO A 469 -23.68 14.10 -10.74
CA PRO A 469 -24.67 15.16 -10.62
C PRO A 469 -25.35 15.36 -11.99
N GLY A 470 -26.68 15.41 -12.04
CA GLY A 470 -27.43 15.38 -13.30
C GLY A 470 -27.13 16.53 -14.29
N GLU A 471 -26.74 16.17 -15.51
CA GLU A 471 -27.18 16.81 -16.75
C GLU A 471 -27.96 15.76 -17.56
N GLN A 472 -29.08 16.14 -18.17
CA GLN A 472 -29.89 15.26 -19.02
C GLN A 472 -29.05 14.76 -20.20
N THR A 473 -28.53 13.54 -20.09
CA THR A 473 -28.03 12.80 -21.24
C THR A 473 -29.02 11.68 -21.57
N ASN A 474 -29.64 11.78 -22.74
CA ASN A 474 -30.52 10.76 -23.31
C ASN A 474 -29.69 9.49 -23.60
N SER A 475 -29.57 8.57 -22.64
CA SER A 475 -29.19 7.19 -22.93
C SER A 475 -30.45 6.39 -23.23
N GLN A 476 -30.60 5.95 -24.48
CA GLN A 476 -31.69 5.08 -24.92
C GLN A 476 -31.75 3.81 -24.07
N GLU A 477 -32.86 3.62 -23.37
CA GLU A 477 -33.28 2.33 -22.84
C GLU A 477 -33.55 1.37 -24.01
N ASN A 478 -32.65 0.42 -24.24
CA ASN A 478 -33.04 -0.80 -24.96
C ASN A 478 -33.75 -1.72 -23.96
N SER A 479 -35.06 -1.51 -23.82
CA SER A 479 -35.95 -2.48 -23.17
C SER A 479 -36.06 -3.72 -24.06
N VAL A 480 -35.57 -4.87 -23.59
CA VAL A 480 -36.05 -6.16 -24.10
C VAL A 480 -36.99 -6.71 -23.04
N LYS A 481 -38.27 -6.83 -23.41
CA LYS A 481 -39.32 -7.39 -22.57
C LYS A 481 -39.07 -8.89 -22.34
N SER A 482 -39.43 -9.29 -21.12
CA SER A 482 -39.55 -10.63 -20.53
C SER A 482 -39.69 -11.80 -21.49
#